data_AF-A0A9Q0U9S5-F1
#
_entry.id   AF-A0A9Q0U9S5-F1
#
_cell.length_a   1.000
_cell.length_b   1.000
_cell.length_c   1.000
_cell.angle_alpha   90.00
_cell.angle_beta   90.00
_cell.angle_gamma   90.00
#
_symmetry.space_group_name_H-M   'P 1'
#
loop_
_entity.id
_entity.type
_entity.pdbx_description
1 polymer ?
#
loop_
_entity_poly.entity_id
_entity_poly.type
_entity_poly.pdbx_seq_one_letter_code
_entity_poly.pdbx_strand_id
1 'polypeptide(L)' 'MRMTRLPVRWDKTAIVVMNEVRVGSPYLPECVNGGTPAANDRVKKVLDFERKRLQTRGASR' A
#
# COMPACT_ATOMS: atom_id res chain seq x y z
N MET A 1 7.05 -20.16 8.38
CA MET A 1 6.52 -19.41 7.22
C MET A 1 6.96 -17.95 7.38
N ARG A 2 7.98 -17.49 6.65
CA ARG A 2 8.48 -16.11 6.80
C ARG A 2 7.48 -15.16 6.14
N MET A 3 6.85 -14.29 6.92
CA MET A 3 6.01 -13.19 6.44
C MET A 3 6.92 -12.14 5.79
N THR A 4 7.35 -12.37 4.56
CA THR A 4 8.24 -11.45 3.85
C THR A 4 7.45 -10.20 3.48
N ARG A 5 7.63 -9.13 4.26
CA ARG A 5 7.24 -7.79 3.85
C ARG A 5 8.04 -7.48 2.58
N LEU A 6 7.34 -7.25 1.47
CA LEU A 6 7.96 -6.85 0.21
C LEU A 6 8.80 -5.57 0.45
N PRO A 7 9.95 -5.40 -0.23
CA PRO A 7 10.72 -4.18 -0.16
C PRO A 7 9.81 -2.97 -0.38
N VAL A 8 9.73 -2.09 0.62
CA VAL A 8 8.94 -0.86 0.58
C VAL A 8 9.85 0.29 0.91
N ARG A 9 9.73 1.39 0.16
CA ARG A 9 10.40 2.66 0.45
C ARG A 9 9.47 3.84 0.24
N TRP A 10 9.80 4.94 0.87
CA TRP A 10 9.16 6.24 0.62
C TRP A 10 9.91 6.97 -0.50
N ASP A 11 9.16 7.44 -1.49
CA ASP A 11 9.62 8.41 -2.49
C ASP A 11 8.80 9.69 -2.30
N LYS A 12 9.35 10.64 -1.53
CA LYS A 12 8.64 11.84 -1.09
C LYS A 12 7.34 11.47 -0.37
N THR A 13 6.19 11.75 -0.98
CA THR A 13 4.84 11.43 -0.50
C THR A 13 4.26 10.16 -1.12
N ALA A 14 5.03 9.43 -1.93
CA ALA A 14 4.60 8.19 -2.53
C ALA A 14 5.23 6.97 -1.84
N ILE A 15 4.46 5.89 -1.72
CA ILE A 15 4.96 4.59 -1.28
C ILE A 15 5.37 3.81 -2.52
N VAL A 16 6.61 3.32 -2.55
CA VAL A 16 7.14 2.51 -3.65
C VAL A 16 7.36 1.09 -3.16
N VAL A 17 6.67 0.13 -3.77
CA VAL A 17 6.76 -1.30 -3.48
C VAL A 17 7.58 -1.99 -4.57
N MET A 18 8.63 -2.72 -4.17
CA MET A 18 9.54 -3.46 -5.05
C MET A 18 10.18 -2.62 -6.17
N ASN A 19 10.17 -1.29 -6.08
CA ASN A 19 10.54 -0.36 -7.17
C ASN A 19 9.63 -0.39 -8.42
N GLU A 20 8.57 -1.19 -8.40
CA GLU A 20 7.68 -1.39 -9.55
C GLU A 20 6.33 -0.69 -9.36
N VAL A 21 5.77 -0.75 -8.15
CA VAL A 21 4.46 -0.19 -7.84
C VAL A 21 4.64 1.09 -7.04
N ARG A 22 3.97 2.16 -7.45
CA ARG A 22 3.92 3.45 -6.77
C ARG A 22 2.51 3.73 -6.30
N VAL A 23 2.39 4.19 -5.07
CA VAL A 23 1.13 4.63 -4.47
C VAL A 23 1.28 6.08 -4.05
N GLY A 24 0.60 6.98 -4.75
CA GLY A 24 0.60 8.40 -4.40
C GLY A 24 -0.46 8.77 -3.39
N SER A 25 -0.33 9.94 -2.77
CA SER A 25 -1.42 10.60 -2.04
C SER A 25 -2.64 10.79 -2.96
N PRO A 26 -3.89 10.59 -2.49
CA PRO A 26 -4.32 10.31 -1.10
C PRO A 26 -4.30 8.84 -0.67
N TYR A 27 -3.44 8.01 -1.27
CA TYR A 27 -3.28 6.57 -1.00
C TYR A 27 -4.57 5.76 -1.20
N LEU A 28 -5.30 6.10 -2.25
CA LEU A 28 -6.47 5.36 -2.68
C LEU A 28 -6.08 4.23 -3.64
N PRO A 29 -6.91 3.19 -3.81
CA PRO A 29 -6.67 2.13 -4.80
C PRO A 29 -6.42 2.64 -6.22
N GLU A 30 -7.06 3.74 -6.60
CA GLU A 30 -6.88 4.45 -7.87
C GLU A 30 -5.53 5.17 -7.99
N CYS A 31 -4.85 5.42 -6.87
CA CYS A 31 -3.50 6.02 -6.85
C CYS A 31 -2.38 4.97 -6.97
N VAL A 32 -2.72 3.68 -7.08
CA VAL A 32 -1.77 2.58 -7.27
C VAL A 32 -1.46 2.41 -8.76
N ASN A 33 -0.22 2.70 -9.14
CA ASN A 33 0.24 2.70 -10.53
C ASN A 33 1.58 1.95 -10.68
N GLY A 34 1.83 1.40 -11.88
CA GLY A 34 3.06 0.67 -12.20
C GLY A 34 2.99 -0.83 -11.93
N GLY A 35 4.09 -1.56 -12.16
CA GLY A 35 4.20 -3.00 -11.95
C GLY A 35 3.22 -3.86 -12.76
N THR A 36 3.11 -5.14 -12.38
CA THR A 36 2.16 -6.08 -13.00
C THR A 36 0.75 -5.89 -12.43
N PRO A 37 -0.32 -6.24 -13.17
CA PRO A 37 -1.70 -6.19 -12.65
C PRO A 37 -1.86 -6.97 -11.34
N ALA A 38 -1.22 -8.14 -11.24
CA ALA A 38 -1.25 -8.97 -10.03
C ALA A 38 -0.58 -8.30 -8.82
N ALA A 39 0.48 -7.52 -9.03
CA ALA A 39 1.13 -6.75 -7.96
C ALA A 39 0.22 -5.61 -7.49
N ASN A 40 -0.41 -4.89 -8.41
CA ASN A 40 -1.35 -3.81 -8.08
C ASN A 40 -2.54 -4.33 -7.27
N ASP A 41 -3.14 -5.46 -7.65
CA ASP A 41 -4.25 -6.05 -6.92
C ASP A 41 -3.87 -6.45 -5.49
N ARG A 42 -2.63 -6.95 -5.29
CA ARG A 42 -2.10 -7.23 -3.95
C ARG A 42 -1.89 -5.95 -3.15
N VAL A 43 -1.30 -4.91 -3.74
CA VAL A 43 -1.05 -3.62 -3.07
C VAL A 43 -2.37 -2.93 -2.69
N LYS A 44 -3.39 -2.95 -3.56
CA LYS A 44 -4.73 -2.45 -3.27
C LYS A 44 -5.36 -3.16 -2.07
N LYS A 45 -5.24 -4.49 -1.99
CA LYS A 45 -5.71 -5.25 -0.82
C LYS A 45 -4.99 -4.84 0.46
N VAL A 46 -3.66 -4.72 0.42
CA VAL A 46 -2.87 -4.27 1.59
C VAL A 46 -3.28 -2.87 2.05
N LEU A 47 -3.46 -1.93 1.11
CA LEU A 47 -3.95 -0.58 1.41
C LEU A 47 -5.31 -0.59 2.10
N ASP A 48 -6.26 -1.39 1.62
CA ASP A 48 -7.59 -1.50 2.22
C ASP A 48 -7.53 -2.10 3.65
N PHE A 49 -6.73 -3.17 3.84
CA PHE A 49 -6.51 -3.75 5.17
C PHE A 49 -5.86 -2.75 6.13
N GLU A 50 -4.84 -2.03 5.70
CA GLU A 50 -4.16 -1.02 6.51
C GLU A 50 -5.08 0.14 6.84
N ARG A 51 -5.88 0.61 5.88
CA ARG A 51 -6.86 1.68 6.10
C ARG A 51 -7.90 1.27 7.14
N LYS A 52 -8.48 0.07 7.02
CA LYS A 52 -9.41 -0.49 8.01
C LYS A 52 -8.75 -0.60 9.38
N ARG A 53 -7.53 -1.14 9.44
CA ARG A 53 -6.74 -1.26 10.68
C ARG A 53 -6.50 0.11 11.33
N LEU A 54 -6.16 1.14 10.56
CA LEU A 54 -5.96 2.50 11.05
C LEU A 54 -7.28 3.13 11.55
N GLN A 55 -8.40 2.90 10.86
CA GLN A 55 -9.72 3.35 11.30
C GLN A 55 -10.14 2.70 12.62
N THR A 56 -9.93 1.39 12.78
CA THR A 56 -10.20 0.67 14.05
C THR A 56 -9.33 1.18 15.19
N ARG A 57 -8.10 1.61 14.91
CA ARG A 57 -7.18 2.21 15.92
C ARG A 57 -7.48 3.69 16.20
N GLY A 58 -8.18 4.38 15.31
CA GLY A 58 -8.64 5.76 15.48
C GLY A 58 -9.93 5.89 16.28
N ALA A 59 -10.69 4.80 16.46
CA ALA A 59 -11.93 4.76 17.23
C ALA A 59 -11.74 4.74 18.77
N SER A 60 -10.55 5.12 19.25
CA SER A 60 -10.21 5.17 20.68
C SER A 60 -9.92 6.59 21.18
N ARG A 61 -10.50 7.62 20.54
CA ARG A 61 -10.48 9.00 21.03
C ARG A 61 -11.88 9.61 20.98
#